data_AF-A0A0T5Z848-F1
#
_entry.id   AF-A0A0T5Z848-F1
#
_cell.length_a   1.000
_cell.length_b   1.000
_cell.length_c   1.000
_cell.angle_alpha   90.00
_cell.angle_beta   90.00
_cell.angle_gamma   90.00
#
_symmetry.space_group_name_H-M   'P 1'
#
loop_
_entity.id
_entity.type
_entity.pdbx_description
1 polymer ?
#
loop_
_entity_poly.entity_id
_entity_poly.type
_entity_poly.pdbx_seq_one_letter_code
_entity_poly.pdbx_strand_id
1 'polypeptide(L)' 'DALPILYPKLAGQNADYAFNQMKDIKSGARNNGQTAAMKGVMGLVSEAEMRAIADWLTTQ' A
#
# COMPACT_ATOMS: atom_id res chain seq x y z
N ASP A 1 -14.26 -11.97 15.30
CA ASP A 1 -12.90 -11.43 15.07
C ASP A 1 -12.87 -10.36 13.98
N ALA A 2 -13.32 -9.15 14.30
CA ALA A 2 -13.12 -8.00 13.43
C ALA A 2 -11.78 -7.37 13.80
N LEU A 3 -10.82 -7.36 12.86
CA LEU A 3 -9.62 -6.55 13.01
C LEU A 3 -10.06 -5.10 13.32
N PRO A 4 -9.42 -4.40 14.26
CA PRO A 4 -9.71 -2.99 14.47
C PRO A 4 -9.59 -2.27 13.13
N ILE A 5 -10.60 -1.47 12.77
CA ILE A 5 -10.75 -0.77 11.48
C ILE A 5 -9.74 0.39 11.37
N LEU A 6 -8.47 0.09 11.66
CA LEU A 6 -7.37 1.04 11.67
C LEU A 6 -6.49 0.86 10.42
N TYR A 7 -6.45 -0.36 9.86
CA TYR A 7 -5.69 -0.70 8.66
C TYR A 7 -6.55 -1.44 7.62
N PRO A 8 -6.38 -1.13 6.32
CA PRO A 8 -7.16 -1.75 5.25
C PRO A 8 -6.73 -3.21 5.03
N LYS A 9 -7.66 -4.04 4.55
CA LYS A 9 -7.34 -5.35 3.99
C LYS A 9 -6.62 -5.16 2.65
N LEU A 10 -5.49 -5.85 2.47
CA LEU A 10 -4.66 -5.76 1.26
C LEU A 10 -4.72 -7.02 0.39
N ALA A 11 -5.02 -8.19 0.98
CA ALA A 11 -5.14 -9.43 0.24
C ALA A 11 -6.29 -9.35 -0.79
N GLY A 12 -6.03 -9.82 -2.01
CA GLY A 12 -6.95 -9.78 -3.13
C GLY A 12 -7.21 -8.39 -3.72
N GLN A 13 -6.46 -7.35 -3.32
CA GLN A 13 -6.61 -6.04 -3.96
C GLN A 13 -6.14 -6.06 -5.41
N ASN A 14 -6.75 -5.20 -6.22
CA ASN A 14 -6.33 -5.00 -7.60
C ASN A 14 -4.88 -4.44 -7.62
N ALA A 15 -4.04 -5.01 -8.49
CA ALA A 15 -2.63 -4.65 -8.58
C ALA A 15 -2.42 -3.17 -8.93
N ASP A 16 -3.12 -2.64 -9.94
CA ASP A 16 -2.93 -1.25 -10.36
C ASP A 16 -3.39 -0.27 -9.28
N TYR A 17 -4.47 -0.60 -8.58
CA TYR A 17 -4.90 0.17 -7.42
C TYR A 17 -3.84 0.14 -6.31
N ALA A 18 -3.37 -1.04 -5.90
CA ALA A 18 -2.35 -1.17 -4.85
C ALA A 18 -1.05 -0.42 -5.21
N PHE A 19 -0.61 -0.54 -6.46
CA PHE A 19 0.56 0.16 -6.99
C PHE A 19 0.40 1.68 -6.92
N ASN A 20 -0.74 2.21 -7.40
CA ASN A 20 -1.02 3.65 -7.35
C ASN A 20 -1.09 4.15 -5.90
N GLN A 21 -1.71 3.39 -4.99
CA GLN A 21 -1.75 3.76 -3.58
C GLN A 21 -0.35 3.81 -2.94
N MET A 22 0.55 2.89 -3.28
CA MET A 22 1.93 2.93 -2.81
C MET A 22 2.69 4.16 -3.34
N LYS A 23 2.49 4.53 -4.61
CA LYS A 23 3.06 5.74 -5.22
C LYS A 23 2.52 7.02 -4.57
N ASP A 24 1.21 7.08 -4.30
CA ASP A 24 0.59 8.23 -3.66
C ASP A 24 1.08 8.42 -2.22
N ILE A 25 1.26 7.32 -1.48
CA ILE A 25 1.82 7.35 -0.12
C ILE A 25 3.29 7.80 -0.15
N LYS A 26 4.08 7.28 -1.10
CA LYS A 26 5.50 7.63 -1.24
C LYS A 26 5.71 9.09 -1.60
N SER A 27 4.95 9.60 -2.57
CA SER A 27 4.99 11.01 -2.99
C SER A 27 4.38 11.96 -1.95
N GLY A 28 3.52 11.44 -1.07
CA GLY A 28 2.76 12.23 -0.10
C GLY A 28 1.46 12.80 -0.64
N ALA A 29 1.07 12.47 -1.88
CA ALA A 29 -0.25 12.78 -2.42
C ALA A 29 -1.38 12.16 -1.58
N ARG A 30 -1.14 10.98 -1.01
CA ARG A 30 -2.00 10.36 0.01
C ARG A 30 -1.41 10.59 1.40
N ASN A 31 -2.13 11.35 2.23
CA ASN A 31 -1.67 11.82 3.54
C ASN A 31 -2.75 11.77 4.64
N ASN A 32 -3.73 10.85 4.50
CA ASN A 32 -4.86 10.71 5.42
C ASN A 32 -4.74 9.49 6.35
N GLY A 33 -5.43 9.51 7.50
CA GLY A 33 -5.50 8.39 8.43
C GLY A 33 -4.12 7.83 8.80
N GLN A 34 -3.97 6.50 8.73
CA GLN A 34 -2.73 5.80 9.10
C GLN A 34 -1.65 5.78 8.00
N THR A 35 -1.79 6.57 6.93
CA THR A 35 -0.80 6.59 5.83
C THR A 35 0.58 7.09 6.28
N ALA A 36 0.65 7.88 7.36
CA ALA A 36 1.91 8.30 7.97
C ALA A 36 2.81 7.10 8.37
N ALA A 37 2.22 6.01 8.86
CA ALA A 37 2.97 4.80 9.21
C ALA A 37 3.54 4.10 7.97
N MET A 38 2.76 4.02 6.88
CA MET A 38 3.22 3.45 5.61
C MET A 38 4.22 4.33 4.86
N LYS A 39 4.17 5.66 5.04
CA LYS A 39 5.05 6.60 4.35
C LYS A 39 6.53 6.34 4.65
N GLY A 40 6.87 6.03 5.90
CA GLY A 40 8.24 5.65 6.28
C GLY A 40 8.73 4.38 5.58
N VAL A 41 7.84 3.39 5.44
CA VAL A 41 8.13 2.13 4.74
C VAL A 41 8.31 2.36 3.24
N MET A 42 7.42 3.13 2.60
CA MET A 42 7.48 3.40 1.16
C MET A 42 8.73 4.18 0.72
N GLY A 43 9.40 4.87 1.65
CA GLY A 43 10.73 5.46 1.39
C GLY A 43 11.82 4.41 1.11
N LEU A 44 11.65 3.18 1.62
CA LEU A 44 12.61 2.08 1.50
C LEU A 44 12.35 1.17 0.29
N VAL A 45 11.19 1.32 -0.37
CA VAL A 45 10.74 0.43 -1.45
C VAL A 45 10.94 1.13 -2.80
N SER A 46 11.60 0.49 -3.75
CA SER A 46 11.74 0.96 -5.14
C SER A 46 10.43 0.80 -5.93
N GLU A 47 10.31 1.49 -7.07
CA GLU A 47 9.10 1.37 -7.92
C GLU A 47 8.92 -0.04 -8.49
N ALA A 48 10.02 -0.73 -8.81
CA ALA A 48 9.97 -2.13 -9.25
C ALA A 48 9.45 -3.06 -8.14
N GLU A 49 9.90 -2.86 -6.90
CA GLU A 49 9.41 -3.63 -5.74
C GLU A 49 7.94 -3.31 -5.43
N MET A 50 7.51 -2.05 -5.55
CA MET A 50 6.09 -1.69 -5.41
C MET A 50 5.23 -2.45 -6.42
N ARG A 51 5.68 -2.58 -7.68
CA ARG A 51 4.95 -3.36 -8.68
C ARG A 51 4.89 -4.84 -8.31
N ALA A 52 6.01 -5.43 -7.89
CA ALA A 52 6.07 -6.83 -7.47
C ALA A 52 5.14 -7.11 -6.27
N ILE A 53 5.11 -6.22 -5.27
CA ILE A 53 4.22 -6.31 -4.12
C ILE A 53 2.75 -6.24 -4.58
N ALA A 54 2.42 -5.29 -5.45
CA ALA A 54 1.07 -5.11 -5.95
C ALA A 54 0.55 -6.35 -6.70
N ASP A 55 1.37 -6.92 -7.57
CA ASP A 55 1.02 -8.14 -8.31
C ASP A 55 0.88 -9.34 -7.34
N TRP A 56 1.77 -9.47 -6.36
CA TRP A 56 1.69 -10.52 -5.34
C TRP A 56 0.41 -10.44 -4.50
N LEU A 57 -0.02 -9.23 -4.10
CA LEU A 57 -1.24 -9.02 -3.30
C LEU A 57 -2.52 -9.56 -3.97
N THR A 58 -2.56 -9.63 -5.31
CA THR A 58 -3.70 -10.21 -6.05
C THR A 58 -3.87 -11.72 -5.82
N THR A 59 -2.80 -12.39 -5.38
CA THR A 59 -2.74 -13.85 -5.18
C THR A 59 -2.91 -14.29 -3.74
N GLN A 60 -3.08 -13.33 -2.81
CA GLN A 60 -3.18 -13.54 -1.37
C GLN A 60 -4.63 -13.69 -0.89
#